data_AF-A0A7V2CLQ1-F1
#
_entry.id   AF-A0A7V2CLQ1-F1
#
_cell.length_a   1.000
_cell.length_b   1.000
_cell.length_c   1.000
_cell.angle_alpha   90.00
_cell.angle_beta   90.00
_cell.angle_gamma   90.00
#
_symmetry.space_group_name_H-M   'P 1'
#
loop_
_entity.id
_entity.type
_entity.pdbx_description
1 polymer ?
#
loop_
_entity_poly.entity_id
_entity_poly.type
_entity_poly.pdbx_seq_one_letter_code
_entity_poly.pdbx_strand_id
1 'polypeptide(L)'
;MPTPLPTPTALQQSMRCWPAWAKQALDAILSPTATVLDLIRADPAAVLWKAGLTPDPWQATLLHADPTHTLLLCGRQMGKSTTAAALALRQAFLHPDSLILLLSPTLRQSGELFRDKVLRLFHALPPTVPLLRETALSLELRNGSRIVSLPESEAGIRGFSGVSLLVIDEASRVDDALYRAVRPMLAVSRGKLLALSTPFGKRGWFYSAWEGGGMAWERVRVTADQCPRITPEFLAEERQAMGERWFQQEYFCDFVSTDDAAFDHDSVRRALAAPGAEPPLF
;
A
#
# COMPACT_ATOMS: atom_id res chain seq x y z
N MET A 1 36.10 -0.54 -6.88
CA MET A 1 36.61 -0.25 -5.53
C MET A 1 35.53 0.52 -4.79
N PRO A 2 35.12 0.12 -3.58
CA PRO A 2 34.17 0.92 -2.81
C PRO A 2 34.80 2.26 -2.44
N THR A 3 34.04 3.33 -2.61
CA THR A 3 34.43 4.69 -2.22
C THR A 3 34.76 4.68 -0.72
N PRO A 4 35.91 5.22 -0.29
CA PRO A 4 36.26 5.25 1.12
C PRO A 4 35.18 6.00 1.91
N LEU A 5 34.76 5.42 3.03
CA LEU A 5 33.82 6.07 3.94
C LEU A 5 34.39 7.43 4.37
N PRO A 6 33.57 8.49 4.40
CA PRO A 6 34.03 9.81 4.79
C PRO A 6 34.57 9.79 6.22
N THR A 7 35.65 10.55 6.45
CA THR A 7 36.23 10.71 7.78
C THR A 7 35.22 11.35 8.75
N PRO A 8 35.26 11.04 10.06
CA PRO A 8 34.31 11.55 11.05
C PRO A 8 34.14 13.08 11.02
N THR A 9 35.23 13.79 10.72
CA THR A 9 35.28 15.25 10.61
C THR A 9 34.55 15.79 9.37
N ALA A 10 34.60 15.08 8.24
CA ALA A 10 33.90 15.44 7.01
C ALA A 10 32.38 15.22 7.14
N LEU A 11 31.97 14.16 7.84
CA LEU A 11 30.56 13.92 8.22
C LEU A 11 30.02 15.06 9.10
N GLN A 12 30.75 15.45 10.15
CA GLN A 12 30.34 16.55 11.04
C GLN A 12 30.23 17.90 10.34
N GLN A 13 31.09 18.20 9.36
CA GLN A 13 30.99 19.43 8.56
C GLN A 13 29.79 19.40 7.61
N SER A 14 29.52 18.25 6.96
CA SER A 14 28.35 18.09 6.09
C SER A 14 27.02 18.19 6.85
N MET A 15 26.98 17.76 8.10
CA MET A 15 25.78 17.82 8.94
C MET A 15 25.40 19.26 9.33
N ARG A 16 26.32 20.22 9.27
CA ARG A 16 26.02 21.63 9.61
C ARG A 16 25.03 22.27 8.65
N CYS A 17 25.06 21.90 7.38
CA CYS A 17 24.12 22.39 6.35
C CYS A 17 22.83 21.56 6.25
N TRP A 18 22.66 20.52 7.08
CA TRP A 18 21.41 19.76 7.07
C TRP A 18 20.23 20.61 7.58
N PRO A 19 19.04 20.45 6.98
CA PRO A 19 17.82 21.08 7.48
C PRO A 19 17.49 20.59 8.89
N ALA A 20 16.80 21.43 9.68
CA ALA A 20 16.56 21.17 11.10
C ALA A 20 15.87 19.83 11.37
N TRP A 21 14.93 19.42 10.52
CA TRP A 21 14.25 18.13 10.63
C TRP A 21 15.21 16.94 10.47
N ALA A 22 16.22 17.05 9.60
CA ALA A 22 17.18 15.96 9.35
C ALA A 22 18.17 15.82 10.52
N LYS A 23 18.56 16.94 11.13
CA LYS A 23 19.35 16.94 12.38
C LYS A 23 18.55 16.34 13.53
N GLN A 24 17.30 16.75 13.71
CA GLN A 24 16.40 16.20 14.73
C GLN A 24 16.14 14.70 14.53
N ALA A 25 15.95 14.26 13.28
CA ALA A 25 15.79 12.85 12.98
C ALA A 25 17.04 12.05 13.34
N LEU A 26 18.22 12.56 12.99
CA LEU A 26 19.49 11.92 13.34
C LEU A 26 19.72 11.90 14.86
N ASP A 27 19.47 13.00 15.57
CA ASP A 27 19.61 13.07 17.03
C ASP A 27 18.66 12.09 17.73
N ALA A 28 17.42 11.95 17.23
CA ALA A 28 16.49 10.94 17.72
C ALA A 28 16.97 9.51 17.43
N ILE A 29 17.50 9.25 16.22
CA ILE A 29 18.05 7.94 15.83
C ILE A 29 19.26 7.54 16.69
N LEU A 30 20.13 8.49 17.00
CA LEU A 30 21.35 8.27 17.77
C LEU A 30 21.14 8.32 19.28
N SER A 31 19.98 8.79 19.75
CA SER A 31 19.70 8.87 21.18
C SER A 31 19.51 7.49 21.80
N PRO A 32 20.29 7.11 22.83
CA PRO A 32 20.15 5.82 23.52
C PRO A 32 18.84 5.70 24.32
N THR A 33 18.11 6.82 24.50
CA THR A 33 16.82 6.85 25.21
C THR A 33 15.62 7.02 24.27
N ALA A 34 15.84 7.12 22.95
CA ALA A 34 14.75 7.30 22.02
C ALA A 34 13.78 6.11 22.04
N THR A 35 12.50 6.41 22.18
CA THR A 35 11.46 5.38 22.08
C THR A 35 11.29 4.96 20.63
N VAL A 36 10.68 3.79 20.40
CA VAL A 36 10.33 3.37 19.04
C VAL A 36 9.39 4.37 18.36
N LEU A 37 8.53 5.05 19.12
CA LEU A 37 7.66 6.11 18.58
C LEU A 37 8.46 7.32 18.08
N ASP A 38 9.48 7.74 18.80
CA ASP A 38 10.35 8.86 18.37
C ASP A 38 11.09 8.51 17.09
N LEU A 39 11.54 7.26 16.98
CA LEU A 39 12.19 6.75 15.79
C LEU A 39 11.23 6.67 14.59
N ILE A 40 10.00 6.20 14.77
CA ILE A 40 9.00 6.18 13.69
C ILE A 40 8.60 7.60 13.24
N ARG A 41 8.64 8.60 14.14
CA ARG A 41 8.42 10.01 13.75
C ARG A 41 9.58 10.57 12.93
N ALA A 42 10.81 10.26 13.33
CA ALA A 42 12.03 10.70 12.66
C ALA A 42 12.23 10.01 11.30
N ASP A 43 12.01 8.70 11.28
CA ASP A 43 12.12 7.83 10.12
C ASP A 43 10.89 6.90 10.07
N PRO A 44 9.88 7.20 9.25
CA PRO A 44 8.73 6.34 9.00
C PRO A 44 9.05 4.89 8.65
N ALA A 45 10.22 4.60 8.07
CA ALA A 45 10.65 3.23 7.78
C ALA A 45 11.06 2.44 9.04
N ALA A 46 11.21 3.10 10.19
CA ALA A 46 11.54 2.47 11.47
C ALA A 46 10.52 1.43 11.93
N VAL A 47 9.28 1.54 11.50
CA VAL A 47 8.26 0.51 11.76
C VAL A 47 8.65 -0.86 11.16
N LEU A 48 9.45 -0.89 10.09
CA LEU A 48 9.92 -2.13 9.46
C LEU A 48 11.25 -2.59 10.08
N TRP A 49 12.26 -1.72 10.13
CA TRP A 49 13.58 -2.14 10.57
C TRP A 49 13.68 -2.38 12.08
N LYS A 50 12.83 -1.75 12.91
CA LYS A 50 12.71 -2.15 14.33
C LYS A 50 12.07 -3.51 14.53
N ALA A 51 11.30 -3.99 13.56
CA ALA A 51 10.76 -5.34 13.53
C ALA A 51 11.73 -6.36 12.89
N GLY A 52 12.97 -5.96 12.59
CA GLY A 52 13.97 -6.82 11.96
C GLY A 52 13.82 -6.99 10.45
N LEU A 53 13.03 -6.13 9.79
CA LEU A 53 12.83 -6.16 8.33
C LEU A 53 13.66 -5.08 7.63
N THR A 54 14.33 -5.43 6.54
CA THR A 54 14.97 -4.44 5.68
C THR A 54 13.95 -3.95 4.64
N PRO A 55 13.54 -2.67 4.66
CA PRO A 55 12.62 -2.14 3.66
C PRO A 55 13.31 -2.06 2.29
N ASP A 56 12.59 -2.43 1.23
CA ASP A 56 13.02 -2.08 -0.12
C ASP A 56 13.01 -0.56 -0.32
N PRO A 57 13.81 -0.03 -1.26
CA PRO A 57 13.85 1.41 -1.54
C PRO A 57 12.48 2.03 -1.83
N TRP A 58 11.61 1.32 -2.56
CA TRP A 58 10.26 1.79 -2.86
C TRP A 58 9.36 1.81 -1.61
N GLN A 59 9.55 0.86 -0.67
CA GLN A 59 8.79 0.82 0.59
C GLN A 59 9.18 2.01 1.47
N ALA A 60 10.48 2.28 1.61
CA ALA A 60 10.97 3.44 2.36
C ALA A 60 10.44 4.73 1.73
N THR A 61 10.54 4.88 0.42
CA THR A 61 10.04 6.06 -0.31
C THR A 61 8.56 6.31 -0.03
N LEU A 62 7.72 5.27 -0.13
CA LEU A 62 6.29 5.41 0.14
C LEU A 62 5.99 5.72 1.61
N LEU A 63 6.70 5.10 2.55
CA LEU A 63 6.55 5.37 3.98
C LEU A 63 6.91 6.82 4.32
N HIS A 64 7.91 7.41 3.65
CA HIS A 64 8.28 8.81 3.83
C HIS A 64 7.32 9.80 3.15
N ALA A 65 6.85 9.49 1.94
CA ALA A 65 5.96 10.38 1.18
C ALA A 65 4.62 10.62 1.89
N ASP A 66 4.09 9.59 2.55
CA ASP A 66 2.85 9.61 3.33
C ASP A 66 1.65 10.31 2.64
N PRO A 67 1.37 10.00 1.35
CA PRO A 67 0.31 10.65 0.59
C PRO A 67 -1.09 10.31 1.13
N THR A 68 -2.06 11.20 0.87
CA THR A 68 -3.46 10.99 1.30
C THR A 68 -4.14 9.87 0.53
N HIS A 69 -3.85 9.73 -0.76
CA HIS A 69 -4.42 8.69 -1.62
C HIS A 69 -3.31 8.00 -2.41
N THR A 70 -3.18 6.69 -2.23
CA THR A 70 -2.14 5.87 -2.86
C THR A 70 -2.77 4.73 -3.65
N LEU A 71 -2.34 4.58 -4.90
CA LEU A 71 -2.47 3.35 -5.65
C LEU A 71 -1.10 2.66 -5.71
N LEU A 72 -1.02 1.44 -5.18
CA LEU A 72 0.16 0.60 -5.24
C LEU A 72 -0.11 -0.56 -6.19
N LEU A 73 0.45 -0.47 -7.40
CA LEU A 73 0.42 -1.54 -8.38
C LEU A 73 1.74 -2.30 -8.31
N CYS A 74 1.69 -3.46 -7.66
CA CYS A 74 2.88 -4.13 -7.18
C CYS A 74 2.72 -5.63 -7.39
N GLY A 75 3.73 -6.25 -8.01
CA GLY A 75 3.73 -7.67 -8.30
C GLY A 75 3.58 -8.54 -7.04
N ARG A 76 3.42 -9.84 -7.24
CA ARG A 76 3.36 -10.79 -6.12
C ARG A 76 4.70 -10.84 -5.39
N GLN A 77 4.65 -11.10 -4.08
CA GLN A 77 5.83 -11.30 -3.22
C GLN A 77 6.81 -10.10 -3.13
N MET A 78 6.39 -8.90 -3.52
CA MET A 78 7.23 -7.70 -3.47
C MET A 78 7.20 -6.97 -2.13
N GLY A 79 6.34 -7.37 -1.19
CA GLY A 79 6.20 -6.72 0.13
C GLY A 79 5.05 -5.71 0.24
N LYS A 80 4.13 -5.65 -0.73
CA LYS A 80 2.94 -4.76 -0.71
C LYS A 80 2.14 -4.82 0.59
N SER A 81 1.76 -6.02 1.03
CA SER A 81 0.94 -6.23 2.24
C SER A 81 1.72 -5.90 3.53
N THR A 82 3.05 -6.09 3.52
CA THR A 82 3.93 -5.68 4.62
C THR A 82 3.99 -4.16 4.73
N THR A 83 4.09 -3.44 3.60
CA THR A 83 4.04 -1.97 3.58
C THR A 83 2.68 -1.44 4.04
N ALA A 84 1.59 -2.10 3.66
CA ALA A 84 0.25 -1.74 4.15
C ALA A 84 0.13 -1.90 5.67
N ALA A 85 0.65 -2.98 6.23
CA ALA A 85 0.70 -3.19 7.68
C ALA A 85 1.57 -2.14 8.40
N ALA A 86 2.72 -1.78 7.83
CA ALA A 86 3.58 -0.73 8.34
C ALA A 86 2.88 0.64 8.39
N LEU A 87 2.18 1.02 7.32
CA LEU A 87 1.38 2.25 7.27
C LEU A 87 0.23 2.21 8.29
N ALA A 88 -0.46 1.07 8.43
CA ALA A 88 -1.54 0.90 9.42
C ALA A 88 -1.05 1.05 10.86
N LEU A 89 0.07 0.40 11.22
CA LEU A 89 0.65 0.51 12.56
C LEU A 89 1.21 1.91 12.82
N ARG A 90 1.90 2.52 11.85
CA ARG A 90 2.37 3.91 11.96
C ARG A 90 1.19 4.86 12.23
N GLN A 91 0.10 4.73 11.49
CA GLN A 91 -1.11 5.53 11.72
C GLN A 91 -1.66 5.31 13.13
N ALA A 92 -1.82 4.05 13.55
CA ALA A 92 -2.35 3.70 14.87
C ALA A 92 -1.48 4.20 16.03
N PHE A 93 -0.16 4.22 15.86
CA PHE A 93 0.81 4.63 16.88
C PHE A 93 0.97 6.14 17.00
N LEU A 94 1.06 6.84 15.86
CA LEU A 94 1.36 8.27 15.85
C LEU A 94 0.12 9.16 16.03
N HIS A 95 -1.06 8.62 15.75
CA HIS A 95 -2.32 9.35 15.82
C HIS A 95 -3.31 8.60 16.72
N PRO A 96 -3.42 8.98 18.01
CA PRO A 96 -4.41 8.42 18.93
C PRO A 96 -5.84 8.45 18.37
N ASP A 97 -6.69 7.55 18.88
CA ASP A 97 -8.08 7.40 18.45
C ASP A 97 -8.25 7.13 16.93
N SER A 98 -7.21 6.61 16.27
CA SER A 98 -7.27 6.29 14.85
C SER A 98 -8.04 5.01 14.59
N LEU A 99 -9.04 5.08 13.71
CA LEU A 99 -9.71 3.91 13.15
C LEU A 99 -9.10 3.55 11.78
N ILE A 100 -8.47 2.39 11.69
CA ILE A 100 -7.91 1.83 10.46
C ILE A 100 -8.75 0.63 10.04
N LEU A 101 -9.19 0.63 8.78
CA LEU A 101 -9.97 -0.47 8.21
C LEU A 101 -9.15 -1.21 7.15
N LEU A 102 -9.17 -2.54 7.23
CA LEU A 102 -8.54 -3.45 6.28
C LEU A 102 -9.63 -4.15 5.48
N LEU A 103 -9.67 -3.92 4.19
CA LEU A 103 -10.59 -4.53 3.26
C LEU A 103 -9.84 -5.36 2.22
N SER A 104 -10.49 -6.40 1.76
CA SER A 104 -10.03 -7.27 0.69
C SER A 104 -11.26 -7.84 -0.03
N PRO A 105 -11.10 -8.56 -1.16
CA PRO A 105 -12.24 -9.15 -1.86
C PRO A 105 -13.04 -10.12 -1.00
N THR A 106 -12.43 -10.72 0.04
CA THR A 106 -13.10 -11.62 0.99
C THR A 106 -12.65 -11.35 2.43
N LEU A 107 -13.50 -11.68 3.41
CA LEU A 107 -13.17 -11.55 4.84
C LEU A 107 -11.92 -12.37 5.22
N ARG A 108 -11.77 -13.56 4.62
CA ARG A 108 -10.60 -14.41 4.84
C ARG A 108 -9.32 -13.68 4.45
N GLN A 109 -9.30 -13.02 3.29
CA GLN A 109 -8.12 -12.29 2.82
C GLN A 109 -7.77 -11.09 3.71
N SER A 110 -8.76 -10.29 4.12
CA SER A 110 -8.51 -9.19 5.06
C SER A 110 -8.01 -9.72 6.42
N GLY A 111 -8.54 -10.86 6.86
CA GLY A 111 -8.10 -11.56 8.06
C GLY A 111 -6.65 -12.06 7.96
N GLU A 112 -6.22 -12.57 6.80
CA GLU A 112 -4.82 -12.93 6.57
C GLU A 112 -3.92 -11.70 6.53
N LEU A 113 -4.32 -10.60 5.88
CA LEU A 113 -3.57 -9.34 5.93
C LEU A 113 -3.37 -8.87 7.38
N PHE A 114 -4.42 -8.94 8.19
CA PHE A 114 -4.35 -8.59 9.60
C PHE A 114 -3.45 -9.54 10.39
N ARG A 115 -3.72 -10.84 10.34
CA ARG A 115 -3.01 -11.85 11.12
C ARG A 115 -1.54 -11.95 10.70
N ASP A 116 -1.26 -12.11 9.42
CA ASP A 116 0.08 -12.41 8.92
C ASP A 116 0.94 -11.18 8.63
N LYS A 117 0.35 -9.99 8.54
CA LYS A 117 1.13 -8.76 8.34
C LYS A 117 1.03 -7.83 9.53
N VAL A 118 -0.18 -7.41 9.92
CA VAL A 118 -0.34 -6.43 11.01
C VAL A 118 0.09 -6.99 12.36
N LEU A 119 -0.47 -8.12 12.80
CA LEU A 119 -0.12 -8.70 14.11
C LEU A 119 1.32 -9.18 14.16
N ARG A 120 1.81 -9.85 13.12
CA ARG A 120 3.23 -10.26 13.06
C ARG A 120 4.18 -9.08 13.17
N LEU A 121 3.90 -7.98 12.46
CA LEU A 121 4.73 -6.77 12.53
C LEU A 121 4.61 -6.11 13.91
N PHE A 122 3.40 -6.03 14.46
CA PHE A 122 3.14 -5.48 15.79
C PHE A 122 3.92 -6.22 16.89
N HIS A 123 3.88 -7.54 16.90
CA HIS A 123 4.57 -8.36 17.92
C HIS A 123 6.08 -8.43 17.73
N ALA A 124 6.58 -8.19 16.51
CA ALA A 124 8.01 -8.11 16.25
C ALA A 124 8.63 -6.77 16.68
N LEU A 125 7.82 -5.72 16.86
CA LEU A 125 8.29 -4.43 17.34
C LEU A 125 8.57 -4.47 18.85
N PRO A 126 9.59 -3.73 19.34
CA PRO A 126 9.72 -3.46 20.76
C PRO A 126 8.45 -2.75 21.28
N PRO A 127 8.17 -2.81 22.60
CA PRO A 127 6.98 -2.17 23.17
C PRO A 127 6.82 -0.71 22.74
N THR A 128 5.71 -0.43 22.06
CA THR A 128 5.36 0.89 21.50
C THR A 128 4.13 1.45 22.22
N VAL A 129 2.94 1.17 21.70
CA VAL A 129 1.66 1.47 22.34
C VAL A 129 1.11 0.16 22.91
N PRO A 130 0.76 0.10 24.20
CA PRO A 130 0.30 -1.15 24.79
C PRO A 130 -0.99 -1.67 24.14
N LEU A 131 -1.05 -2.98 23.96
CA LEU A 131 -2.25 -3.70 23.56
C LEU A 131 -3.36 -3.50 24.62
N LEU A 132 -4.56 -3.16 24.16
CA LEU A 132 -5.77 -3.17 24.99
C LEU A 132 -6.59 -4.44 24.75
N ARG A 133 -6.83 -4.78 23.47
CA ARG A 133 -7.61 -5.95 23.08
C ARG A 133 -7.17 -6.47 21.72
N GLU A 134 -7.11 -7.79 21.58
CA GLU A 134 -6.84 -8.48 20.32
C GLU A 134 -7.95 -9.50 20.06
N THR A 135 -8.40 -9.58 18.82
CA THR A 135 -9.32 -10.63 18.33
C THR A 135 -8.78 -11.19 17.03
N ALA A 136 -9.45 -12.20 16.47
CA ALA A 136 -9.08 -12.75 15.16
C ALA A 136 -9.13 -11.72 14.01
N LEU A 137 -9.88 -10.62 14.17
CA LEU A 137 -10.12 -9.64 13.11
C LEU A 137 -9.83 -8.19 13.53
N SER A 138 -9.36 -7.95 14.76
CA SER A 138 -9.14 -6.60 15.24
C SER A 138 -8.03 -6.47 16.28
N LEU A 139 -7.33 -5.35 16.23
CA LEU A 139 -6.35 -4.91 17.21
C LEU A 139 -6.82 -3.58 17.81
N GLU A 140 -6.85 -3.47 19.14
CA GLU A 140 -7.16 -2.24 19.86
C GLU A 140 -6.02 -1.89 20.81
N LEU A 141 -5.60 -0.64 20.78
CA LEU A 141 -4.46 -0.13 21.54
C LEU A 141 -4.94 0.79 22.66
N ARG A 142 -4.13 0.94 23.72
CA ARG A 142 -4.47 1.80 24.87
C ARG A 142 -4.60 3.28 24.54
N ASN A 143 -4.11 3.74 23.40
CA ASN A 143 -4.30 5.10 22.90
C ASN A 143 -5.63 5.30 22.13
N GLY A 144 -6.55 4.33 22.19
CA GLY A 144 -7.84 4.39 21.51
C GLY A 144 -7.81 3.97 20.04
N SER A 145 -6.63 3.79 19.43
CA SER A 145 -6.52 3.37 18.05
C SER A 145 -6.95 1.92 17.85
N ARG A 146 -7.56 1.65 16.68
CA ARG A 146 -8.14 0.35 16.31
C ARG A 146 -7.78 0.01 14.87
N ILE A 147 -7.35 -1.22 14.62
CA ILE A 147 -7.18 -1.79 13.28
C ILE A 147 -8.20 -2.92 13.14
N VAL A 148 -9.07 -2.86 12.13
CA VAL A 148 -10.20 -3.79 11.99
C VAL A 148 -10.26 -4.35 10.58
N SER A 149 -10.36 -5.67 10.45
CA SER A 149 -10.62 -6.36 9.19
C SER A 149 -12.11 -6.46 8.95
N LEU A 150 -12.54 -6.11 7.74
CA LEU A 150 -13.96 -6.07 7.37
C LEU A 150 -14.30 -7.11 6.30
N PRO A 151 -15.54 -7.64 6.32
CA PRO A 151 -16.03 -8.51 5.26
C PRO A 151 -16.25 -7.73 3.95
N GLU A 152 -16.57 -8.43 2.87
CA GLU A 152 -16.87 -7.83 1.55
C GLU A 152 -18.28 -7.20 1.46
N SER A 153 -19.16 -7.46 2.43
CA SER A 153 -20.57 -7.08 2.31
C SER A 153 -20.86 -5.66 2.82
N GLU A 154 -21.56 -4.88 2.00
CA GLU A 154 -21.96 -3.50 2.30
C GLU A 154 -22.72 -3.37 3.63
N ALA A 155 -23.57 -4.35 3.96
CA ALA A 155 -24.35 -4.39 5.20
C ALA A 155 -23.48 -4.50 6.46
N GLY A 156 -22.30 -5.14 6.37
CA GLY A 156 -21.38 -5.30 7.51
C GLY A 156 -20.39 -4.16 7.69
N ILE A 157 -20.35 -3.22 6.74
CA ILE A 157 -19.32 -2.17 6.68
C ILE A 157 -19.91 -0.79 6.94
N ARG A 158 -21.18 -0.56 6.56
CA ARG A 158 -21.90 0.68 6.90
C ARG A 158 -22.01 0.83 8.43
N GLY A 159 -21.45 1.90 8.98
CA GLY A 159 -21.48 2.19 10.42
C GLY A 159 -20.15 2.65 11.01
N PHE A 160 -19.04 2.40 10.32
CA PHE A 160 -17.77 3.04 10.67
C PHE A 160 -17.77 4.50 10.25
N SER A 161 -17.30 5.36 11.15
CA SER A 161 -17.12 6.80 10.92
C SER A 161 -15.76 7.22 11.47
N GLY A 162 -15.21 8.32 10.94
CA GLY A 162 -13.91 8.82 11.39
C GLY A 162 -12.72 7.93 10.99
N VAL A 163 -12.83 7.18 9.89
CA VAL A 163 -11.75 6.28 9.42
C VAL A 163 -10.52 7.12 9.06
N SER A 164 -9.40 6.91 9.74
CA SER A 164 -8.17 7.66 9.51
C SER A 164 -7.30 7.04 8.41
N LEU A 165 -7.42 5.73 8.19
CA LEU A 165 -6.81 5.02 7.07
C LEU A 165 -7.70 3.87 6.60
N LEU A 166 -8.04 3.87 5.31
CA LEU A 166 -8.69 2.76 4.63
C LEU A 166 -7.67 2.03 3.77
N VAL A 167 -7.43 0.77 4.06
CA VAL A 167 -6.57 -0.12 3.26
C VAL A 167 -7.44 -1.07 2.47
N ILE A 168 -7.26 -1.11 1.15
CA ILE A 168 -7.95 -2.04 0.25
C ILE A 168 -6.88 -2.91 -0.43
N ASP A 169 -6.74 -4.15 0.04
CA ASP A 169 -5.85 -5.15 -0.55
C ASP A 169 -6.54 -5.91 -1.68
N GLU A 170 -5.76 -6.35 -2.66
CA GLU A 170 -6.25 -6.93 -3.92
C GLU A 170 -7.34 -6.06 -4.58
N ALA A 171 -7.12 -4.73 -4.57
CA ALA A 171 -8.10 -3.71 -4.92
C ALA A 171 -8.71 -3.84 -6.33
N SER A 172 -7.98 -4.39 -7.30
CA SER A 172 -8.51 -4.65 -8.65
C SER A 172 -9.59 -5.73 -8.71
N ARG A 173 -9.72 -6.51 -7.63
CA ARG A 173 -10.73 -7.56 -7.45
C ARG A 173 -11.85 -7.16 -6.49
N VAL A 174 -11.80 -5.95 -5.94
CA VAL A 174 -12.87 -5.40 -5.10
C VAL A 174 -13.93 -4.75 -5.97
N ASP A 175 -15.19 -5.11 -5.74
CA ASP A 175 -16.32 -4.58 -6.50
C ASP A 175 -16.45 -3.06 -6.38
N ASP A 176 -16.80 -2.42 -7.50
CA ASP A 176 -17.08 -0.98 -7.58
C ASP A 176 -18.12 -0.52 -6.56
N ALA A 177 -19.16 -1.33 -6.31
CA ALA A 177 -20.20 -1.02 -5.35
C ALA A 177 -19.64 -0.94 -3.93
N LEU A 178 -18.80 -1.90 -3.54
CA LEU A 178 -18.13 -1.91 -2.25
C LEU A 178 -17.21 -0.69 -2.12
N TYR A 179 -16.38 -0.42 -3.12
CA TYR A 179 -15.51 0.77 -3.13
C TYR A 179 -16.30 2.07 -2.93
N ARG A 180 -17.42 2.25 -3.65
CA ARG A 180 -18.30 3.42 -3.53
C ARG A 180 -18.96 3.51 -2.16
N ALA A 181 -19.28 2.40 -1.51
CA ALA A 181 -19.89 2.38 -0.20
C ALA A 181 -18.91 2.79 0.92
N VAL A 182 -17.62 2.45 0.79
CA VAL A 182 -16.63 2.68 1.87
C VAL A 182 -15.90 4.02 1.75
N ARG A 183 -15.75 4.54 0.54
CA ARG A 183 -15.05 5.81 0.29
C ARG A 183 -15.61 7.00 1.11
N PRO A 184 -16.94 7.15 1.30
CA PRO A 184 -17.50 8.23 2.13
C PRO A 184 -17.05 8.21 3.60
N MET A 185 -16.56 7.09 4.12
CA MET A 185 -16.11 6.96 5.52
C MET A 185 -14.88 7.83 5.84
N LEU A 186 -14.17 8.27 4.81
CA LEU A 186 -13.01 9.16 4.91
C LEU A 186 -13.38 10.65 4.93
N ALA A 187 -14.63 11.01 4.64
CA ALA A 187 -15.01 12.40 4.35
C ALA A 187 -14.84 13.35 5.55
N VAL A 188 -15.22 12.91 6.76
CA VAL A 188 -15.15 13.74 7.97
C VAL A 188 -13.75 13.76 8.56
N SER A 189 -13.11 12.59 8.64
CA SER A 189 -11.74 12.44 9.16
C SER A 189 -10.68 13.05 8.24
N ARG A 190 -11.00 13.27 6.95
CA ARG A 190 -10.01 13.52 5.88
C ARG A 190 -8.95 12.41 5.87
N GLY A 191 -9.41 11.18 6.12
CA GLY A 191 -8.55 10.01 6.25
C GLY A 191 -7.87 9.64 4.94
N LYS A 192 -6.89 8.75 5.06
CA LYS A 192 -6.08 8.26 3.95
C LYS A 192 -6.71 7.04 3.28
N LEU A 193 -6.40 6.85 2.00
CA LEU A 193 -6.78 5.67 1.23
C LEU A 193 -5.54 5.02 0.61
N LEU A 194 -5.27 3.78 0.99
CA LEU A 194 -4.24 2.95 0.40
C LEU A 194 -4.91 1.79 -0.35
N ALA A 195 -4.83 1.80 -1.67
CA ALA A 195 -5.27 0.67 -2.49
C ALA A 195 -4.05 -0.04 -3.07
N LEU A 196 -3.91 -1.34 -2.81
CA LEU A 196 -2.81 -2.15 -3.29
C LEU A 196 -3.34 -3.34 -4.07
N SER A 197 -2.71 -3.65 -5.21
CA SER A 197 -3.19 -4.74 -6.07
C SER A 197 -2.15 -5.18 -7.10
N THR A 198 -2.40 -6.35 -7.69
CA THR A 198 -1.96 -6.66 -9.05
C THR A 198 -3.03 -6.22 -10.06
N PRO A 199 -2.67 -6.00 -11.35
CA PRO A 199 -3.66 -5.67 -12.37
C PRO A 199 -4.64 -6.83 -12.62
N PHE A 200 -5.88 -6.49 -13.01
CA PHE A 200 -6.93 -7.45 -13.36
C PHE A 200 -7.72 -6.98 -14.59
N GLY A 201 -7.00 -6.85 -15.71
CA GLY A 201 -7.52 -6.29 -16.95
C GLY A 201 -7.87 -4.80 -16.85
N LYS A 202 -8.32 -4.25 -17.98
CA LYS A 202 -8.70 -2.83 -18.13
C LYS A 202 -10.13 -2.56 -17.62
N ARG A 203 -10.42 -2.86 -16.36
CA ARG A 203 -11.78 -2.73 -15.78
C ARG A 203 -11.78 -2.37 -14.29
N GLY A 204 -12.95 -1.94 -13.83
CA GLY A 204 -13.21 -1.64 -12.42
C GLY A 204 -12.60 -0.31 -11.96
N TRP A 205 -12.95 0.07 -10.73
CA TRP A 205 -12.56 1.33 -10.14
C TRP A 205 -11.04 1.49 -10.00
N PHE A 206 -10.31 0.40 -9.70
CA PHE A 206 -8.87 0.47 -9.49
C PHE A 206 -8.14 0.83 -10.80
N TYR A 207 -8.46 0.17 -11.92
CA TYR A 207 -7.94 0.52 -13.24
C TYR A 207 -8.31 1.96 -13.62
N SER A 208 -9.57 2.33 -13.41
CA SER A 208 -10.07 3.68 -13.72
C SER A 208 -9.33 4.76 -12.92
N ALA A 209 -9.05 4.52 -11.63
CA ALA A 209 -8.26 5.40 -10.80
C ALA A 209 -6.79 5.43 -11.22
N TRP A 210 -6.23 4.27 -11.62
CA TRP A 210 -4.86 4.15 -12.08
C TRP A 210 -4.63 4.95 -13.37
N GLU A 211 -5.43 4.75 -14.41
CA GLU A 211 -5.25 5.43 -15.69
C GLU A 211 -5.78 6.88 -15.68
N GLY A 212 -6.88 7.14 -14.97
CA GLY A 212 -7.63 8.39 -15.10
C GLY A 212 -7.77 9.23 -13.83
N GLY A 213 -7.28 8.77 -12.67
CA GLY A 213 -7.55 9.39 -11.36
C GLY A 213 -6.96 10.79 -11.11
N GLY A 214 -6.29 11.42 -12.08
CA GLY A 214 -5.68 12.73 -11.93
C GLY A 214 -4.53 12.77 -10.92
N MET A 215 -4.08 13.98 -10.56
CA MET A 215 -2.91 14.22 -9.69
C MET A 215 -3.17 14.01 -8.19
N ALA A 216 -4.42 13.74 -7.79
CA ALA A 216 -4.75 13.49 -6.39
C ALA A 216 -4.23 12.13 -5.87
N TRP A 217 -3.86 11.23 -6.77
CA TRP A 217 -3.31 9.92 -6.44
C TRP A 217 -1.79 9.89 -6.60
N GLU A 218 -1.13 9.46 -5.55
CA GLU A 218 0.22 8.93 -5.65
C GLU A 218 0.15 7.53 -6.26
N ARG A 219 0.89 7.29 -7.34
CA ARG A 219 0.90 6.01 -8.06
C ARG A 219 2.28 5.38 -7.96
N VAL A 220 2.34 4.25 -7.28
CA VAL A 220 3.57 3.49 -7.10
C VAL A 220 3.45 2.21 -7.92
N ARG A 221 4.27 2.07 -8.97
CA ARG A 221 4.39 0.83 -9.75
C ARG A 221 5.69 0.13 -9.41
N VAL A 222 5.62 -1.13 -9.01
CA VAL A 222 6.81 -1.94 -8.70
C VAL A 222 6.74 -3.25 -9.46
N THR A 223 7.65 -3.39 -10.41
CA THR A 223 7.81 -4.57 -11.27
C THR A 223 8.85 -5.53 -10.69
N ALA A 224 8.84 -6.78 -11.16
CA ALA A 224 9.64 -7.85 -10.56
C ALA A 224 11.15 -7.65 -10.67
N ASP A 225 11.62 -6.98 -11.71
CA ASP A 225 13.02 -6.58 -11.90
C ASP A 225 13.50 -5.55 -10.86
N GLN A 226 12.58 -4.87 -10.16
CA GLN A 226 12.91 -3.98 -9.05
C GLN A 226 13.04 -4.73 -7.71
N CYS A 227 12.71 -6.02 -7.67
CA CYS A 227 12.79 -6.84 -6.46
C CYS A 227 14.05 -7.70 -6.46
N PRO A 228 15.06 -7.40 -5.62
CA PRO A 228 16.34 -8.13 -5.61
C PRO A 228 16.22 -9.59 -5.17
N ARG A 229 15.06 -9.98 -4.63
CA ARG A 229 14.77 -11.35 -4.17
C ARG A 229 14.26 -12.26 -5.29
N ILE A 230 13.91 -11.70 -6.45
CA ILE A 230 13.41 -12.46 -7.60
C ILE A 230 14.52 -12.51 -8.63
N THR A 231 14.97 -13.72 -8.95
CA THR A 231 16.11 -13.89 -9.86
C THR A 231 15.67 -13.81 -11.33
N PRO A 232 16.53 -13.34 -12.24
CA PRO A 232 16.26 -13.36 -13.67
C PRO A 232 15.94 -14.76 -14.21
N GLU A 233 16.57 -15.79 -13.65
CA GLU A 233 16.34 -17.20 -14.02
C GLU A 233 14.91 -17.63 -13.69
N PHE A 234 14.43 -17.31 -12.49
CA PHE A 234 13.06 -17.59 -12.08
C PHE A 234 12.05 -16.87 -12.99
N LEU A 235 12.31 -15.61 -13.34
CA LEU A 235 11.47 -14.86 -14.27
C LEU A 235 11.45 -15.48 -15.67
N ALA A 236 12.58 -16.00 -16.15
CA ALA A 236 12.64 -16.67 -17.44
C ALA A 236 11.84 -17.98 -17.44
N GLU A 237 11.92 -18.78 -16.37
CA GLU A 237 11.14 -20.00 -16.20
C GLU A 237 9.64 -19.71 -16.15
N GLU A 238 9.22 -18.74 -15.33
CA GLU A 238 7.82 -18.34 -15.20
C GLU A 238 7.24 -17.79 -16.51
N ARG A 239 8.04 -17.02 -17.26
CA ARG A 239 7.66 -16.51 -18.58
C ARG A 239 7.39 -17.64 -19.57
N GLN A 240 8.20 -18.70 -19.55
CA GLN A 240 8.01 -19.87 -20.39
C GLN A 240 6.78 -20.69 -19.94
N ALA A 241 6.56 -20.83 -18.63
CA ALA A 241 5.48 -21.65 -18.08
C ALA A 241 4.09 -21.02 -18.23
N MET A 242 3.95 -19.72 -17.96
CA MET A 242 2.64 -19.04 -17.93
C MET A 242 2.30 -18.30 -19.24
N GLY A 243 3.30 -18.11 -20.11
CA GLY A 243 3.17 -17.32 -21.34
C GLY A 243 3.24 -15.81 -21.10
N GLU A 244 3.54 -15.08 -22.17
CA GLU A 244 3.88 -13.64 -22.11
C GLU A 244 2.82 -12.79 -21.40
N ARG A 245 1.55 -13.02 -21.73
CA ARG A 245 0.44 -12.21 -21.23
C ARG A 245 0.28 -12.31 -19.72
N TRP A 246 0.26 -13.53 -19.17
CA TRP A 246 0.17 -13.74 -17.73
C TRP A 246 1.42 -13.25 -17.02
N PHE A 247 2.59 -13.46 -17.63
CA PHE A 247 3.86 -12.98 -17.12
C PHE A 247 3.90 -11.44 -16.98
N GLN A 248 3.50 -10.70 -18.01
CA GLN A 248 3.45 -9.24 -17.96
C GLN A 248 2.47 -8.73 -16.91
N GLN A 249 1.31 -9.37 -16.77
CA GLN A 249 0.32 -9.00 -15.77
C GLN A 249 0.82 -9.24 -14.34
N GLU A 250 1.37 -10.43 -14.05
CA GLU A 250 1.75 -10.83 -12.68
C GLU A 250 3.09 -10.23 -12.21
N TYR A 251 4.06 -10.09 -13.12
CA TYR A 251 5.42 -9.65 -12.78
C TYR A 251 5.72 -8.20 -13.18
N PHE A 252 5.11 -7.70 -14.26
CA PHE A 252 5.39 -6.35 -14.80
C PHE A 252 4.22 -5.38 -14.65
N CYS A 253 3.18 -5.78 -13.91
CA CYS A 253 2.09 -4.90 -13.54
C CYS A 253 1.35 -4.31 -14.75
N ASP A 254 1.26 -5.07 -15.86
CA ASP A 254 0.57 -4.60 -17.06
C ASP A 254 -0.94 -4.88 -16.98
N PHE A 255 -1.74 -3.88 -17.37
CA PHE A 255 -3.18 -4.01 -17.52
C PHE A 255 -3.51 -4.58 -18.91
N VAL A 256 -3.28 -5.88 -19.07
CA VAL A 256 -3.54 -6.55 -20.35
C VAL A 256 -5.05 -6.59 -20.63
N SER A 257 -5.46 -6.24 -21.85
CA SER A 257 -6.86 -6.34 -22.26
C SER A 257 -7.35 -7.79 -22.17
N THR A 258 -8.62 -7.96 -21.81
CA THR A 258 -9.26 -9.29 -21.87
C THR A 258 -9.65 -9.54 -23.33
N ASP A 259 -8.72 -10.00 -24.16
CA ASP A 259 -8.97 -10.28 -25.58
C ASP A 259 -9.82 -11.56 -25.79
N ASP A 260 -10.92 -11.69 -25.04
CA ASP A 260 -12.05 -12.59 -25.37
C ASP A 260 -13.29 -11.78 -25.82
N ALA A 261 -13.20 -10.44 -25.84
CA ALA A 261 -14.14 -9.63 -26.60
C ALA A 261 -13.65 -9.57 -28.04
N ALA A 262 -14.51 -9.87 -29.02
CA ALA A 262 -14.21 -9.72 -30.45
C ALA A 262 -13.78 -8.28 -30.85
N PHE A 263 -13.85 -7.33 -29.93
CA PHE A 263 -13.47 -5.94 -30.08
C PHE A 263 -12.66 -5.47 -28.88
N ASP A 264 -11.51 -4.83 -29.13
CA ASP A 264 -10.72 -4.22 -28.07
C ASP A 264 -11.48 -3.05 -27.42
N HIS A 265 -11.22 -2.79 -26.13
CA HIS A 265 -11.90 -1.74 -25.35
C HIS A 265 -11.75 -0.34 -25.96
N ASP A 266 -10.59 -0.02 -26.54
CA ASP A 266 -10.33 1.25 -27.20
C ASP A 266 -11.06 1.35 -28.55
N SER A 267 -11.32 0.23 -29.23
CA SER A 267 -12.23 0.17 -30.40
C SER A 267 -13.69 0.39 -30.03
N VAL A 268 -14.19 -0.21 -28.95
CA VAL A 268 -15.55 0.04 -28.45
C VAL A 268 -15.72 1.50 -28.02
N ARG A 269 -14.75 2.05 -27.28
CA ARG A 269 -14.78 3.45 -26.85
C ARG A 269 -14.76 4.42 -28.04
N ARG A 270 -13.98 4.11 -29.10
CA ARG A 270 -13.99 4.89 -30.35
C ARG A 270 -15.33 4.81 -31.08
N ALA A 271 -15.95 3.64 -31.12
CA ALA A 271 -17.28 3.47 -31.73
C ALA A 271 -18.37 4.26 -30.99
N LEU A 272 -18.32 4.29 -29.65
CA LEU A 272 -19.29 5.02 -28.82
C LEU A 272 -19.04 6.54 -28.77
N ALA A 273 -17.80 6.99 -29.01
CA ALA A 273 -17.44 8.41 -29.02
C ALA A 273 -17.61 9.08 -30.39
N ALA A 274 -17.92 8.33 -31.44
CA ALA A 274 -18.17 8.88 -32.78
C ALA A 274 -19.56 9.53 -32.85
N PRO A 275 -19.68 10.84 -33.15
CA PRO A 275 -20.96 11.46 -33.40
C PRO A 275 -21.53 10.93 -34.73
N GLY A 276 -22.70 10.27 -34.68
CA GLY A 276 -23.48 9.94 -35.88
C GLY A 276 -23.47 8.48 -36.35
N ALA A 277 -23.17 7.50 -35.49
CA ALA A 277 -23.35 6.09 -35.86
C ALA A 277 -24.85 5.74 -35.93
N GLU A 278 -25.42 5.68 -37.13
CA GLU A 278 -26.73 5.07 -37.37
C GLU A 278 -26.69 3.57 -37.00
N PRO A 279 -27.72 3.05 -36.31
CA PRO A 279 -27.78 1.63 -36.01
C PRO A 279 -27.88 0.81 -37.30
N PRO A 280 -27.19 -0.35 -37.40
CA PRO A 280 -27.31 -1.18 -38.58
C PRO A 280 -28.75 -1.70 -38.70
N LEU A 281 -29.37 -1.43 -39.85
CA LEU A 281 -30.62 -2.07 -40.24
C LEU A 281 -30.33 -3.52 -40.63
N PHE A 282 -31.11 -4.41 -40.02
CA PHE A 282 -31.18 -5.88 -40.14
C PHE A 282 -30.27 -6.69 -39.20
#